data_AF-A0A9Q3WL74-F1
#
_entry.id   AF-A0A9Q3WL74-F1
#
_cell.length_a   1.000
_cell.length_b   1.000
_cell.length_c   1.000
_cell.angle_alpha   90.00
_cell.angle_beta   90.00
_cell.angle_gamma   90.00
#
_symmetry.space_group_name_H-M   'P 1'
#
loop_
_entity.id
_entity.type
_entity.pdbx_description
1 polymer ?
#
loop_
_entity_poly.entity_id
_entity_poly.type
_entity_poly.pdbx_seq_one_letter_code
_entity_poly.pdbx_strand_id
1 'polypeptide(L)'
;MRKRVRAAVEADLSNAPLDAVGRATLRDFAALRQEPEVVEVQFSGGVMGQGWAVTRPNGPYLVVYLPQAGCFSLCVEGPFGPLDIGVHGNAIGCFGSV
;
A
#
# COMPACT_ATOMS: atom_id res chain seq x y z
N MET A 1 0.67 3.54 16.32
CA MET A 1 0.59 2.77 15.05
C MET A 1 1.18 3.53 13.87
N ARG A 2 0.69 4.73 13.51
CA ARG A 2 1.21 5.57 12.41
C ARG A 2 2.75 5.62 12.27
N LYS A 3 3.48 5.85 13.37
CA LYS A 3 4.97 5.82 13.40
C LYS A 3 5.56 4.49 12.93
N ARG A 4 4.95 3.36 13.30
CA ARG A 4 5.36 2.00 12.88
C ARG A 4 5.15 1.79 11.39
N VAL A 5 4.00 2.22 10.86
CA VAL A 5 3.69 2.14 9.42
C VAL A 5 4.68 2.98 8.61
N ARG A 6 4.98 4.21 9.08
CA ARG A 6 6.02 5.05 8.46
C ARG A 6 7.36 4.33 8.42
N ALA A 7 7.80 3.76 9.55
CA ALA A 7 9.06 3.04 9.61
C ALA A 7 9.09 1.82 8.65
N ALA A 8 7.97 1.10 8.49
CA ALA A 8 7.88 0.01 7.53
C ALA A 8 8.03 0.51 6.08
N VAL A 9 7.37 1.62 5.72
CA VAL A 9 7.54 2.23 4.38
C VAL A 9 8.99 2.66 4.13
N GLU A 10 9.66 3.29 5.12
CA GLU A 10 11.07 3.69 4.97
C GLU A 10 12.01 2.49 4.81
N ALA A 11 11.75 1.40 5.54
CA ALA A 11 12.51 0.17 5.39
C ALA A 11 12.36 -0.42 3.97
N ASP A 12 11.15 -0.41 3.42
CA ASP A 12 10.90 -0.90 2.07
C ASP A 12 11.54 -0.02 0.99
N LEU A 13 11.47 1.31 1.14
CA LEU A 13 12.15 2.26 0.25
C LEU A 13 13.66 2.03 0.21
N SER A 14 14.27 1.70 1.36
CA SER A 14 15.70 1.47 1.48
C SER A 14 16.16 0.16 0.82
N ASN A 15 15.25 -0.80 0.63
CA ASN A 15 15.51 -2.11 0.04
C ASN A 15 15.05 -2.23 -1.43
N ALA A 16 14.52 -1.15 -2.01
CA ALA A 16 13.94 -1.19 -3.35
C ALA A 16 15.02 -1.38 -4.45
N PRO A 17 14.70 -2.10 -5.54
CA PRO A 17 15.60 -2.23 -6.67
C PRO A 17 15.98 -0.88 -7.29
N LEU A 18 17.26 -0.73 -7.64
CA LEU A 18 17.81 0.49 -8.26
C LEU A 18 18.08 0.32 -9.76
N ASP A 19 17.39 -0.58 -10.44
CA ASP A 19 17.39 -0.61 -11.91
C ASP A 19 16.51 0.50 -12.49
N ALA A 20 16.35 0.55 -13.82
CA ALA A 20 15.57 1.60 -14.47
C ALA A 20 14.08 1.56 -14.08
N VAL A 21 13.51 0.36 -13.95
CA VAL A 21 12.10 0.16 -13.59
C VAL A 21 11.88 0.52 -12.12
N GLY A 22 12.69 -0.01 -11.22
CA GLY A 22 12.61 0.27 -9.79
C GLY A 22 12.76 1.76 -9.46
N ARG A 23 13.64 2.49 -10.17
CA ARG A 23 13.72 3.95 -10.03
C ARG A 23 12.45 4.69 -10.47
N ALA A 24 11.81 4.24 -11.55
CA ALA A 24 10.53 4.82 -11.99
C ALA A 24 9.43 4.55 -10.95
N THR A 25 9.33 3.31 -10.47
CA THR A 25 8.38 2.92 -9.41
C THR A 25 8.59 3.75 -8.13
N LEU A 26 9.84 3.93 -7.68
CA LEU A 26 10.17 4.74 -6.51
C LEU A 26 9.75 6.21 -6.67
N ARG A 27 9.99 6.80 -7.84
CA ARG A 27 9.58 8.17 -8.14
C ARG A 27 8.06 8.31 -8.07
N ASP A 28 7.33 7.38 -8.68
CA ASP A 28 5.88 7.44 -8.77
C ASP A 28 5.24 7.14 -7.40
N PHE A 29 5.81 6.21 -6.63
CA PHE A 29 5.43 5.97 -5.23
C PHE A 29 5.65 7.23 -4.38
N ALA A 30 6.80 7.89 -4.51
CA ALA A 30 7.11 9.10 -3.76
C ALA A 30 6.13 10.24 -4.08
N ALA A 31 5.70 10.37 -5.34
CA ALA A 31 4.72 11.37 -5.76
C ALA A 31 3.33 11.15 -5.16
N LEU A 32 2.93 9.89 -4.98
CA LEU A 32 1.62 9.53 -4.43
C LEU A 32 1.64 9.26 -2.93
N ARG A 33 2.82 9.16 -2.31
CA ARG A 33 2.96 8.91 -0.88
C ARG A 33 2.16 9.92 -0.06
N GLN A 34 1.51 9.43 0.98
CA GLN A 34 0.81 10.26 1.96
C GLN A 34 1.19 9.87 3.38
N GLU A 35 0.80 10.71 4.33
CA GLU A 35 0.87 10.33 5.74
C GLU A 35 -0.08 9.14 5.97
N PRO A 36 0.35 8.07 6.66
CA PRO A 36 -0.49 6.89 6.85
C PRO A 36 -1.86 7.23 7.44
N GLU A 37 -2.92 6.95 6.71
CA GLU A 37 -4.30 7.27 7.05
C GLU A 37 -5.09 6.00 7.35
N VAL A 38 -5.91 6.02 8.40
CA VAL A 38 -6.73 4.84 8.75
C VAL A 38 -7.86 4.72 7.74
N VAL A 39 -8.00 3.54 7.14
CA VAL A 39 -9.06 3.22 6.19
C VAL A 39 -9.73 1.91 6.58
N GLU A 40 -11.00 1.77 6.24
CA GLU A 40 -11.72 0.50 6.30
C GLU A 40 -11.50 -0.24 4.99
N VAL A 41 -10.94 -1.44 5.07
CA VAL A 41 -10.58 -2.30 3.93
C VAL A 41 -11.58 -3.44 3.86
N GLN A 42 -12.11 -3.69 2.67
CA GLN A 42 -12.89 -4.88 2.38
C GLN A 42 -11.96 -6.02 1.96
N PHE A 43 -12.13 -7.18 2.57
CA PHE A 43 -11.42 -8.41 2.24
C PHE A 43 -12.34 -9.40 1.54
N SER A 44 -11.75 -10.45 0.96
CA SER A 44 -12.50 -11.57 0.39
C SER A 44 -13.55 -12.12 1.36
N GLY A 45 -14.73 -12.45 0.84
CA GLY A 45 -15.88 -12.85 1.66
C GLY A 45 -16.66 -11.70 2.29
N GLY A 46 -16.36 -10.45 1.93
CA GLY A 46 -17.10 -9.26 2.39
C GLY A 46 -16.76 -8.84 3.83
N VAL A 47 -15.66 -9.36 4.38
CA VAL A 47 -15.19 -9.03 5.73
C VAL A 47 -14.55 -7.65 5.70
N MET A 48 -14.94 -6.78 6.63
CA MET A 48 -14.32 -5.46 6.80
C MET A 48 -13.24 -5.51 7.87
N GLY A 49 -12.16 -4.74 7.69
CA GLY A 49 -11.12 -4.57 8.71
C GLY A 49 -10.33 -3.29 8.53
N GLN A 50 -9.60 -2.88 9.56
CA GLN A 50 -8.81 -1.63 9.50
C GLN A 50 -7.45 -1.83 8.85
N GLY A 51 -7.12 -0.94 7.92
CA GLY A 51 -5.81 -0.79 7.29
C GLY A 51 -5.28 0.64 7.40
N TRP A 52 -4.07 0.86 6.88
CA TRP A 52 -3.44 2.18 6.82
C TRP A 52 -3.02 2.50 5.38
N ALA A 53 -3.75 3.38 4.70
CA ALA A 53 -3.39 3.83 3.35
C ALA A 53 -2.08 4.64 3.40
N VAL A 54 -1.08 4.23 2.62
CA VAL A 54 0.25 4.88 2.57
C VAL A 54 0.52 5.62 1.26
N THR A 55 -0.32 5.40 0.25
CA THR A 55 -0.38 6.19 -0.98
C THR A 55 -1.77 6.78 -1.16
N ARG A 56 -1.84 7.89 -1.87
CA ARG A 56 -3.07 8.34 -2.54
C ARG A 56 -3.42 7.37 -3.68
N PRO A 57 -4.68 7.36 -4.16
CA PRO A 57 -5.06 6.57 -5.32
C PRO A 57 -4.24 6.90 -6.58
N ASN A 58 -3.84 5.85 -7.30
CA ASN A 58 -3.25 5.86 -8.63
C ASN A 58 -4.24 5.22 -9.61
N GLY A 59 -5.10 6.04 -10.23
CA GLY A 59 -6.32 5.50 -10.83
C GLY A 59 -7.13 4.80 -9.73
N PRO A 60 -7.55 3.53 -9.92
CA PRO A 60 -8.31 2.83 -8.91
C PRO A 60 -7.43 2.17 -7.84
N TYR A 61 -6.09 2.26 -7.90
CA TYR A 61 -5.21 1.48 -7.02
C TYR A 61 -4.63 2.30 -5.88
N LEU A 62 -4.46 1.70 -4.72
CA LEU A 62 -3.74 2.30 -3.58
C LEU A 62 -3.05 1.24 -2.74
N VAL A 63 -1.99 1.61 -2.04
CA VAL A 63 -1.28 0.71 -1.14
C VAL A 63 -1.73 0.92 0.29
N VAL A 64 -2.11 -0.18 0.94
CA VAL A 64 -2.60 -0.19 2.32
C VAL A 64 -1.76 -1.15 3.16
N TYR A 65 -1.30 -0.69 4.32
CA TYR A 65 -0.67 -1.56 5.31
C TYR A 65 -1.74 -2.26 6.18
N LEU A 66 -1.62 -3.57 6.33
CA LEU A 66 -2.54 -4.43 7.07
C LEU A 66 -1.91 -4.82 8.42
N PRO A 67 -2.30 -4.21 9.56
CA PRO A 67 -1.62 -4.41 10.84
C PRO A 67 -1.70 -5.83 11.38
N GLN A 68 -2.79 -6.55 11.11
CA GLN A 68 -3.00 -7.92 11.58
C GLN A 68 -2.11 -8.93 10.84
N ALA A 69 -1.90 -8.71 9.52
CA ALA A 69 -1.04 -9.56 8.69
C ALA A 69 0.43 -9.11 8.70
N GLY A 70 0.70 -7.86 9.08
CA GLY A 70 2.06 -7.30 9.13
C GLY A 70 2.66 -7.00 7.76
N CYS A 71 1.86 -6.92 6.71
CA CYS A 71 2.28 -6.68 5.32
C CYS A 71 1.56 -5.49 4.68
N PHE A 72 1.99 -5.12 3.49
CA PHE A 72 1.26 -4.22 2.60
C PHE A 72 0.39 -5.03 1.63
N SER A 73 -0.70 -4.41 1.20
CA SER A 73 -1.62 -4.91 0.20
C SER A 73 -1.86 -3.85 -0.87
N LEU A 74 -1.93 -4.29 -2.12
CA LEU A 74 -2.51 -3.50 -3.19
C LEU A 74 -4.03 -3.61 -3.08
N CYS A 75 -4.69 -2.47 -2.92
CA CYS A 75 -6.13 -2.39 -2.88
C CYS A 75 -6.66 -1.62 -4.10
N VAL A 76 -7.90 -1.91 -4.47
CA VAL A 76 -8.66 -1.21 -5.50
C VAL A 76 -9.75 -0.38 -4.83
N GLU A 77 -9.93 0.87 -5.20
CA GLU A 77 -11.04 1.70 -4.73
C GLU A 77 -12.39 1.08 -5.14
N GLY A 78 -13.26 0.89 -4.14
CA GLY A 78 -14.60 0.35 -4.32
C GLY A 78 -15.65 1.18 -3.59
N PRO A 79 -16.95 0.87 -3.79
CA PRO A 79 -18.06 1.61 -3.20
C PRO A 79 -18.11 1.54 -1.67
N PHE A 80 -17.43 0.57 -1.06
CA PHE A 80 -17.34 0.38 0.39
C PHE A 80 -15.94 0.68 0.94
N GLY A 81 -15.13 1.42 0.18
CA GLY A 81 -13.73 1.67 0.47
C GLY A 81 -12.78 0.73 -0.29
N PRO A 82 -11.48 0.77 0.04
CA PRO A 82 -10.47 -0.06 -0.60
C PRO A 82 -10.76 -1.57 -0.47
N LEU A 83 -10.77 -2.27 -1.59
CA LEU A 83 -10.88 -3.72 -1.68
C LEU A 83 -9.49 -4.34 -1.83
N ASP A 84 -9.12 -5.23 -0.91
CA ASP A 84 -7.94 -6.08 -1.04
C ASP A 84 -8.12 -7.07 -2.20
N ILE A 85 -7.17 -7.10 -3.14
CA ILE A 85 -7.20 -7.99 -4.32
C ILE A 85 -6.18 -9.13 -4.25
N GLY A 86 -5.65 -9.43 -3.07
CA GLY A 86 -4.75 -10.57 -2.83
C GLY A 86 -3.29 -10.38 -3.24
N VAL A 87 -2.88 -9.15 -3.56
CA VAL A 87 -1.47 -8.82 -3.87
C VAL A 87 -0.80 -8.26 -2.62
N HIS A 88 -0.05 -9.11 -1.91
CA HIS A 88 0.57 -8.76 -0.62
C HIS A 88 2.09 -8.80 -0.68
N GLY A 89 2.74 -7.97 0.14
CA GLY A 89 4.20 -7.94 0.23
C GLY A 89 4.73 -6.67 0.90
N ASN A 90 5.85 -6.19 0.37
CA ASN A 90 6.41 -4.89 0.73
C ASN A 90 5.71 -3.76 -0.06
N ALA A 91 5.79 -2.52 0.44
CA ALA A 91 5.05 -1.39 -0.12
C ALA A 91 5.37 -1.13 -1.60
N ILE A 92 6.64 -1.24 -2.00
CA ILE A 92 7.11 -0.96 -3.36
C ILE A 92 6.70 -2.06 -4.33
N GLY A 93 6.75 -3.32 -3.90
CA GLY A 93 6.31 -4.47 -4.69
C GLY A 93 4.82 -4.43 -4.95
N CYS A 94 4.00 -4.14 -3.93
CA CYS A 94 2.56 -3.94 -4.12
C CYS A 94 2.26 -2.77 -5.07
N PHE A 95 2.95 -1.64 -4.91
CA PHE A 95 2.76 -0.47 -5.77
C PHE A 95 3.14 -0.74 -7.24
N GLY A 96 4.24 -1.45 -7.48
CA GLY A 96 4.74 -1.77 -8.82
C GLY A 96 4.14 -3.03 -9.46
N SER A 97 3.09 -3.61 -8.86
CA SER A 97 2.39 -4.79 -9.41
C SER A 97 1.40 -4.45 -10.54
N VAL A 98 1.20 -3.16 -10.83
CA VAL A 98 0.30 -2.62 -11.86
C VAL A 98 1.01 -1.59 -12.73
#